data_AF-A0A166XA05-F1
#
_entry.id   AF-A0A166XA05-F1
#
_cell.length_a   1.000
_cell.length_b   1.000
_cell.length_c   1.000
_cell.angle_alpha   90.00
_cell.angle_beta   90.00
_cell.angle_gamma   90.00
#
_symmetry.space_group_name_H-M   'P 1'
#
loop_
_entity.id
_entity.type
_entity.pdbx_description
1 polymer ?
#
loop_
_entity_poly.entity_id
_entity_poly.type
_entity_poly.pdbx_seq_one_letter_code
_entity_poly.pdbx_strand_id
1 'polypeptide(L)' 'IKQQPGNHYNTYDDLFSIKKQDNESLSTLIMRTEQAVHLIKALRPATGFNIDKLDAELQCMALIRALPDEFTTFTSTLMI' A
#
# COMPACT_ATOMS: atom_id res chain seq x y z
N ILE A 1 -4.68 -20.14 0.57
CA ILE A 1 -5.36 -18.86 0.25
C ILE A 1 -4.44 -18.13 -0.71
N LYS A 2 -4.80 -18.01 -2.00
CA LYS A 2 -3.99 -17.26 -2.98
C LYS A 2 -4.19 -15.78 -2.68
N GLN A 3 -3.20 -15.11 -2.11
CA GLN A 3 -3.19 -13.66 -2.08
C GLN A 3 -3.07 -13.18 -3.53
N GLN A 4 -4.11 -12.52 -4.04
CA GLN A 4 -4.07 -11.91 -5.36
C GLN A 4 -3.09 -10.72 -5.32
N PRO A 5 -2.20 -10.58 -6.31
CA PRO A 5 -1.24 -9.48 -6.40
C PRO A 5 -1.90 -8.09 -6.24
N GLY A 6 -3.10 -7.89 -6.81
CA GLY A 6 -3.85 -6.63 -6.71
C GLY A 6 -4.20 -6.23 -5.28
N ASN A 7 -4.46 -7.18 -4.38
CA ASN A 7 -4.83 -6.87 -2.99
C ASN A 7 -3.64 -6.29 -2.19
N HIS A 8 -2.40 -6.67 -2.53
CA HIS A 8 -1.21 -6.21 -1.81
C HIS A 8 -0.84 -4.77 -2.22
N TYR A 9 -0.93 -4.45 -3.51
CA TYR A 9 -0.68 -3.09 -4.01
C TYR A 9 -1.73 -2.09 -3.52
N ASN A 10 -3.02 -2.45 -3.61
CA ASN A 10 -4.11 -1.58 -3.16
C ASN A 10 -3.95 -1.15 -1.69
N THR A 11 -3.45 -2.05 -0.83
CA THR A 11 -3.25 -1.72 0.59
C THR A 11 -2.13 -0.70 0.82
N TYR A 12 -1.05 -0.74 0.02
CA TYR A 12 0.00 0.28 0.09
C TYR A 12 -0.46 1.61 -0.50
N ASP A 13 -1.22 1.59 -1.59
CA ASP A 13 -1.78 2.82 -2.16
C ASP A 13 -2.77 3.50 -1.21
N ASP A 14 -3.61 2.71 -0.53
CA ASP A 14 -4.50 3.18 0.54
C ASP A 14 -3.70 3.89 1.65
N LEU A 15 -2.63 3.26 2.14
CA LEU A 15 -1.75 3.86 3.17
C LEU A 15 -1.20 5.21 2.72
N PHE A 16 -0.64 5.29 1.51
CA PHE A 16 -0.02 6.53 1.00
C PHE A 16 -1.04 7.59 0.58
N SER A 17 -2.30 7.20 0.40
CA SER A 17 -3.41 8.10 0.11
C SER A 17 -4.06 8.68 1.37
N ILE A 18 -3.72 8.18 2.57
CA ILE A 18 -4.19 8.74 3.83
C ILE A 18 -3.76 10.20 3.95
N LYS A 19 -4.77 11.08 4.03
CA LYS A 19 -4.62 12.50 4.34
C LYS A 19 -5.63 12.86 5.42
N LYS A 20 -5.23 13.75 6.34
CA LYS A 20 -6.13 14.30 7.34
C LYS A 20 -7.30 14.99 6.64
N GLN A 21 -8.52 14.65 7.04
CA GLN A 21 -9.73 15.35 6.60
C GLN A 21 -10.02 16.57 7.50
N ASP A 22 -10.75 17.56 6.98
CA ASP A 22 -11.03 18.82 7.70
C ASP A 22 -11.68 18.57 9.07
N ASN A 23 -12.67 17.66 9.11
CA ASN A 23 -13.43 17.32 10.33
C ASN A 23 -12.90 16.09 11.08
N GLU A 24 -11.69 15.63 10.76
CA GLU A 24 -11.08 14.46 11.38
C GLU A 24 -10.16 14.84 12.55
N SER A 25 -10.26 14.09 13.64
CA SER A 25 -9.36 14.22 14.80
C SER A 25 -8.01 13.55 14.53
N LEU A 26 -6.94 13.98 15.22
CA LEU A 26 -5.63 13.34 15.07
C LEU A 26 -5.64 11.87 15.53
N SER A 27 -6.42 11.51 16.55
CA SER A 27 -6.53 10.11 16.98
C SER A 27 -7.20 9.23 15.93
N THR A 28 -8.22 9.75 15.23
CA THR A 28 -8.85 9.05 14.11
C THR A 28 -7.88 8.84 12.96
N LEU A 29 -7.07 9.86 12.62
CA LEU A 29 -6.04 9.75 11.59
C LEU A 29 -4.98 8.69 11.95
N ILE A 30 -4.51 8.68 13.19
CA ILE A 30 -3.55 7.68 13.69
C ILE A 30 -4.16 6.27 13.57
N MET A 31 -5.39 6.09 14.03
CA MET A 31 -6.08 4.81 13.97
C MET A 31 -6.20 4.27 12.54
N ARG A 32 -6.56 5.12 11.56
CA ARG A 32 -6.59 4.72 10.13
C ARG A 32 -5.22 4.32 9.61
N THR A 33 -4.17 5.03 10.02
CA THR A 33 -2.78 4.72 9.65
C THR A 33 -2.35 3.36 10.22
N GLU A 34 -2.66 3.11 11.49
CA GLU A 34 -2.37 1.83 12.15
C GLU A 34 -3.14 0.67 11.51
N GLN A 35 -4.42 0.88 11.17
CA GLN A 35 -5.25 -0.10 10.48
C GLN A 35 -4.69 -0.46 9.10
N ALA A 36 -4.27 0.54 8.31
CA ALA A 36 -3.65 0.30 7.01
C ALA A 36 -2.34 -0.52 7.15
N VAL A 37 -1.48 -0.15 8.09
CA VAL A 37 -0.24 -0.92 8.38
C VAL A 37 -0.54 -2.33 8.88
N HIS A 38 -1.59 -2.51 9.69
CA HIS A 38 -2.01 -3.83 10.13
C HIS A 38 -2.47 -4.71 8.97
N LEU A 39 -3.24 -4.15 8.03
CA LEU A 39 -3.69 -4.87 6.84
C LEU A 39 -2.51 -5.26 5.94
N ILE A 40 -1.54 -4.36 5.73
CA ILE A 40 -0.29 -4.68 5.03
C ILE A 40 0.38 -5.88 5.70
N LYS A 41 0.54 -5.85 7.02
CA LYS A 41 1.16 -6.94 7.77
C LYS A 41 0.40 -8.26 7.64
N ALA A 42 -0.94 -8.22 7.64
CA ALA A 42 -1.78 -9.40 7.49
C ALA A 42 -1.70 -10.01 6.08
N LEU A 43 -1.42 -9.19 5.07
CA LEU A 43 -1.25 -9.62 3.68
C LEU A 43 0.18 -10.04 3.34
N ARG A 44 1.17 -9.83 4.21
CA ARG A 44 2.53 -10.32 3.95
C ARG A 44 2.56 -11.85 3.86
N PRO A 45 3.50 -12.41 3.08
CA PRO A 45 3.84 -13.83 3.15
C PRO A 45 4.13 -14.26 4.60
N ALA A 46 3.47 -15.33 5.04
CA ALA A 46 3.63 -15.85 6.40
C ALA A 46 5.06 -16.34 6.71
N THR A 47 5.85 -16.65 5.67
CA THR A 47 7.24 -17.09 5.79
C THR A 47 8.13 -16.34 4.80
N GLY A 48 9.38 -16.10 5.19
CA GLY A 48 10.39 -15.49 4.31
C GLY A 48 10.23 -13.99 4.05
N PHE A 49 9.29 -13.30 4.70
CA PHE A 49 9.22 -11.85 4.67
C PHE A 49 10.25 -11.26 5.65
N ASN A 50 11.27 -10.58 5.10
CA ASN A 50 12.32 -9.92 5.87
C ASN A 50 12.39 -8.42 5.51
N ILE A 51 13.36 -7.71 6.09
CA ILE A 51 13.55 -6.28 5.82
C ILE A 51 13.87 -5.99 4.35
N ASP A 52 14.69 -6.83 3.70
CA ASP A 52 15.03 -6.65 2.28
C ASP A 52 13.80 -6.74 1.36
N LYS A 53 12.84 -7.61 1.71
CA LYS A 53 11.56 -7.69 0.99
C LYS A 53 10.68 -6.46 1.21
N LEU A 54 10.71 -5.89 2.42
CA LEU A 54 10.03 -4.62 2.69
C LEU A 54 10.64 -3.48 1.86
N ASP A 55 11.97 -3.39 1.81
CA ASP A 55 12.67 -2.37 1.01
C ASP A 55 12.38 -2.52 -0.49
N ALA A 56 12.33 -3.77 -0.99
CA ALA A 56 11.94 -4.04 -2.36
C ALA A 56 10.49 -3.63 -2.67
N GLU A 57 9.55 -3.90 -1.75
CA GLU A 57 8.17 -3.42 -1.88
C GLU A 57 8.11 -1.89 -1.89
N LEU A 58 8.84 -1.23 -0.99
CA LEU A 58 8.91 0.23 -0.93
C LEU A 58 9.46 0.84 -2.21
N GLN A 59 10.52 0.24 -2.79
CA GLN A 59 11.08 0.66 -4.07
C GLN A 59 10.05 0.53 -5.20
N CYS A 60 9.32 -0.58 -5.27
CA CYS A 60 8.25 -0.78 -6.25
C CYS A 60 7.15 0.29 -6.11
N MET A 61 6.71 0.59 -4.88
CA MET A 61 5.70 1.62 -4.63
C MET A 61 6.18 3.01 -5.05
N ALA A 62 7.43 3.35 -4.72
CA ALA A 62 8.03 4.61 -5.13
C ALA A 62 8.12 4.73 -6.67
N LEU A 63 8.52 3.66 -7.35
CA LEU A 63 8.59 3.63 -8.81
C LEU A 63 7.21 3.81 -9.44
N ILE A 64 6.19 3.06 -8.99
CA ILE A 64 4.83 3.13 -9.55
C ILE A 64 4.25 4.55 -9.38
N ARG A 65 4.47 5.19 -8.23
CA ARG A 65 4.00 6.56 -7.96
C ARG A 65 4.78 7.64 -8.71
N ALA A 66 5.97 7.32 -9.20
CA ALA A 66 6.80 8.23 -9.99
C ALA A 66 6.52 8.15 -11.50
N LEU A 67 5.75 7.14 -11.95
CA LEU A 67 5.41 7.00 -13.36
C LEU A 67 4.48 8.15 -13.81
N PRO A 68 4.72 8.73 -15.00
CA PRO A 68 3.82 9.73 -15.58
C PRO A 68 2.49 9.12 -16.02
N ASP A 69 1.49 9.98 -16.24
CA ASP A 69 0.11 9.60 -16.57
C ASP A 69 0.00 8.71 -17.83
N GLU A 70 0.98 8.74 -18.73
CA GLU A 70 1.06 7.84 -19.90
C GLU A 70 1.14 6.35 -19.51
N PHE A 71 1.51 6.03 -18.25
CA PHE A 71 1.52 4.68 -17.71
C PHE A 71 0.26 4.34 -16.89
N THR A 72 -0.78 5.17 -16.90
CA THR A 72 -2.00 4.95 -16.08
C THR A 72 -2.68 3.61 -16.38
N THR A 73 -2.65 3.14 -17.65
CA THR A 73 -3.18 1.80 -17.99
C THR A 73 -2.40 0.70 -17.27
N PHE A 74 -1.07 0.80 -17.22
CA PHE A 74 -0.22 -0.15 -16.51
C PHE A 74 -0.47 -0.10 -15.00
N THR A 75 -0.49 1.08 -14.39
CA THR A 75 -0.75 1.22 -12.95
C THR A 75 -2.14 0.72 -12.56
N SER A 76 -3.15 0.93 -13.41
CA SER A 76 -4.50 0.39 -13.22
C SER A 76 -4.53 -1.13 -13.23
N THR A 77 -3.73 -1.80 -14.08
CA THR A 77 -3.66 -3.29 -14.06
C THR A 77 -3.06 -3.87 -12.79
N LEU A 78 -2.28 -3.09 -12.05
CA LEU A 78 -1.71 -3.50 -10.76
C LEU A 78 -2.72 -3.42 -9.60
N MET A 79 -3.84 -2.72 -9.82
CA MET A 79 -4.91 -2.52 -8.85
C MET A 79 -6.07 -3.53 -8.98
N ILE A 80 -6.07 -4.36 -10.05
CA ILE A 80 -7.10 -5.37 -10.38
C ILE A 80 -6.75 -6.73 -9.78
#